data_AF-A0A7R9J5V7-F1
#
_entry.id   AF-A0A7R9J5V7-F1
#
_cell.length_a   1.000
_cell.length_b   1.000
_cell.length_c   1.000
_cell.angle_alpha   90.00
_cell.angle_beta   90.00
_cell.angle_gamma   90.00
#
_symmetry.space_group_name_H-M   'P 1'
#
loop_
_entity.id
_entity.type
_entity.pdbx_description
1 polymer ?
#
loop_
_entity_poly.entity_id
_entity_poly.type
_entity_poly.pdbx_seq_one_letter_code
_entity_poly.pdbx_strand_id
1 'polypeptide(L)'
;MSSQSDDRGTMSWLRNSPLRASFGKLRPSSYPPKDSDPSACYDSFRKHWQQAMEIIARTKPPVGYPIQDDVWGVVNHLKHMVTFLVWEHNKQQSHFPCLEHLLSENLLDTLFTWSMHTGRYLQL
;
A
#
# COMPACT_ATOMS: atom_id res chain seq x y z
N MET A 1 46.28 12.20 46.67
CA MET A 1 45.37 11.04 46.49
C MET A 1 44.19 11.51 45.67
N SER A 2 43.99 10.84 44.55
CA SER A 2 43.00 11.10 43.51
C SER A 2 41.56 10.97 44.00
N SER A 3 40.65 11.79 43.47
CA SER A 3 39.40 11.29 42.87
C SER A 3 38.76 12.37 42.01
N GLN A 4 38.42 11.93 40.81
CA GLN A 4 37.93 12.64 39.64
C GLN A 4 36.40 12.64 39.67
N SER A 5 35.73 13.70 39.20
CA SER A 5 34.33 13.64 38.79
C SER A 5 34.08 14.68 37.72
N ASP A 6 34.07 14.18 36.47
CA ASP A 6 33.62 14.84 35.26
C ASP A 6 32.19 15.36 35.43
N ASP A 7 31.96 16.67 35.27
CA ASP A 7 30.66 17.18 34.88
C ASP A 7 30.72 17.55 33.40
N ARG A 8 30.71 16.51 32.57
CA ARG A 8 30.43 16.61 31.15
C ARG A 8 29.02 17.14 31.02
N GLY A 9 28.91 18.45 30.82
CA GLY A 9 27.70 19.13 30.39
C GLY A 9 27.06 18.39 29.23
N THR A 10 26.11 17.52 29.55
CA THR A 10 25.34 16.80 28.56
C THR A 10 24.34 17.80 28.03
N MET A 11 24.76 18.49 26.97
CA MET A 11 24.03 19.40 26.11
C MET A 11 22.52 19.06 26.04
N SER A 12 21.72 19.72 26.89
CA SER A 12 20.28 19.53 27.03
C SER A 12 19.47 20.00 25.80
N TRP A 13 20.11 20.66 24.84
CA TRP A 13 19.48 21.09 23.58
C TRP A 13 19.22 19.96 22.58
N LEU A 14 19.86 18.79 22.74
CA LEU A 14 19.60 17.63 21.88
C LEU A 14 18.32 16.86 22.25
N ARG A 15 17.75 17.08 23.44
CA ARG A 15 16.51 16.38 23.86
C ARG A 15 15.23 16.97 23.28
N ASN A 16 15.26 18.20 22.77
CA ASN A 16 14.07 18.91 22.30
C ASN A 16 14.00 19.04 20.77
N SER A 17 14.69 18.17 20.02
CA SER A 17 14.62 18.20 18.56
C SER A 17 13.21 17.85 18.06
N PRO A 18 12.54 18.72 17.27
CA PRO A 18 11.22 18.44 16.68
C PRO A 18 11.24 17.21 15.76
N LEU A 19 12.42 16.79 15.33
CA LEU A 19 12.63 15.65 14.44
C LEU A 19 12.34 14.31 15.12
N ARG A 20 12.35 14.21 16.45
CA ARG A 20 12.03 12.96 17.16
C ARG A 20 10.54 12.81 17.48
N ALA A 21 9.77 13.90 17.43
CA ALA A 21 8.31 13.86 17.60
C ALA A 21 7.60 13.26 16.38
N SER A 22 8.25 13.27 15.21
CA SER A 22 7.66 12.84 13.93
C SER A 22 7.69 11.34 13.67
N PHE A 23 8.37 10.54 14.51
CA PHE A 23 8.44 9.08 14.33
C PHE A 23 7.45 8.29 15.21
N GLY A 24 6.70 8.98 16.08
CA GLY A 24 5.78 8.34 17.06
C GLY A 24 4.28 8.53 16.81
N LYS A 25 3.91 9.34 15.82
CA LYS A 25 2.55 9.49 15.27
C LYS A 25 2.80 9.85 13.82
N LEU A 26 2.49 9.02 12.84
CA LEU A 26 1.14 8.66 12.43
C LEU A 26 1.25 7.29 11.77
N ARG A 27 0.47 6.30 12.20
CA ARG A 27 0.01 5.32 11.21
C ARG A 27 -0.76 6.17 10.20
N PRO A 28 -0.33 6.34 8.95
CA PRO A 28 -1.17 7.02 7.98
C PRO A 28 -2.51 6.29 8.06
N SER A 29 -3.60 7.03 8.25
CA SER A 29 -4.91 6.46 7.96
C SER A 29 -4.76 5.79 6.61
N SER A 30 -4.99 4.48 6.54
CA SER A 30 -4.85 3.74 5.28
C SER A 30 -5.75 4.34 4.21
N TYR A 31 -6.79 5.06 4.65
CA TYR A 31 -7.76 5.79 3.85
C TYR A 31 -7.28 7.20 3.51
N PRO A 32 -7.49 7.65 2.26
CA PRO A 32 -7.31 9.03 1.88
C PRO A 32 -8.15 9.94 2.80
N PRO A 33 -7.65 11.11 3.20
CA PRO A 33 -8.46 12.12 3.85
C PRO A 33 -9.79 12.39 3.15
N LYS A 34 -10.81 12.82 3.91
CA LYS A 34 -12.11 13.18 3.33
C LYS A 34 -12.01 14.30 2.30
N ASP A 35 -11.01 15.16 2.38
CA ASP A 35 -10.81 16.28 1.45
C ASP A 35 -9.77 15.98 0.37
N SER A 36 -9.41 14.70 0.18
CA SER A 36 -8.51 14.30 -0.90
C SER A 36 -9.10 14.61 -2.27
N ASP A 37 -8.21 15.03 -3.18
CA ASP A 37 -8.55 15.27 -4.58
C ASP A 37 -8.99 13.96 -5.26
N PRO A 38 -10.20 13.91 -5.87
CA PRO A 38 -10.72 12.70 -6.52
C PRO A 38 -9.82 12.19 -7.65
N SER A 39 -9.22 13.09 -8.44
CA SER A 39 -8.36 12.72 -9.57
C SER A 39 -7.07 12.06 -9.09
N ALA A 40 -6.43 12.62 -8.07
CA ALA A 40 -5.25 12.03 -7.44
C ALA A 40 -5.54 10.68 -6.77
N CYS A 41 -6.72 10.50 -6.18
CA CYS A 41 -7.16 9.22 -5.63
C CYS A 41 -7.31 8.16 -6.73
N TYR A 42 -7.96 8.52 -7.84
CA TYR A 42 -8.10 7.64 -8.99
C TYR A 42 -6.74 7.29 -9.63
N ASP A 43 -5.84 8.24 -9.77
CA ASP A 43 -4.49 7.98 -10.28
C ASP A 43 -3.69 7.06 -9.35
N SER A 44 -3.88 7.19 -8.04
CA SER A 44 -3.26 6.30 -7.05
C SER A 44 -3.82 4.89 -7.13
N PHE A 45 -5.14 4.76 -7.31
CA PHE A 45 -5.80 3.48 -7.57
C PHE A 45 -5.22 2.79 -8.81
N ARG A 46 -5.12 3.52 -9.93
CA ARG A 46 -4.54 3.01 -11.19
C ARG A 46 -3.08 2.57 -11.01
N LYS A 47 -2.27 3.34 -10.28
CA LYS A 47 -0.87 2.97 -9.99
C LYS A 47 -0.76 1.68 -9.20
N HIS A 48 -1.58 1.49 -8.16
CA HIS A 48 -1.57 0.23 -7.41
C HIS A 48 -2.01 -0.96 -8.27
N TRP A 49 -3.01 -0.76 -9.14
CA TRP A 49 -3.38 -1.80 -10.08
C TRP A 49 -2.25 -2.13 -11.05
N GLN A 50 -1.60 -1.12 -11.62
CA GLN A 50 -0.47 -1.30 -12.52
C GLN A 50 0.67 -2.09 -11.84
N GLN A 51 1.01 -1.76 -10.59
CA GLN A 51 2.04 -2.48 -9.84
C GLN A 51 1.66 -3.94 -9.56
N ALA A 52 0.38 -4.20 -9.24
CA ALA A 52 -0.12 -5.56 -9.11
C ALA A 52 0.00 -6.32 -10.44
N MET A 53 -0.35 -5.68 -11.56
CA MET A 53 -0.26 -6.25 -12.90
C MET A 53 1.17 -6.57 -13.32
N GLU A 54 2.15 -5.73 -12.97
CA GLU A 54 3.56 -6.01 -13.23
C GLU A 54 4.03 -7.27 -12.50
N ILE A 55 3.60 -7.48 -11.25
CA ILE A 55 3.88 -8.70 -10.49
C ILE A 55 3.15 -9.91 -11.11
N ILE A 56 1.88 -9.76 -11.46
CA ILE A 56 1.08 -10.84 -12.08
C ILE A 56 1.72 -11.27 -13.41
N ALA A 57 2.06 -10.31 -14.27
CA ALA A 57 2.61 -10.56 -15.59
C ALA A 57 3.96 -11.30 -15.53
N ARG A 58 4.87 -10.88 -14.64
CA ARG A 58 6.19 -11.52 -14.50
C ARG A 58 6.13 -12.91 -13.85
N THR A 59 5.06 -13.22 -13.11
CA THR A 59 4.92 -14.48 -12.37
C THR A 59 3.95 -15.46 -13.02
N LYS A 60 3.33 -15.11 -14.14
CA LYS A 60 2.40 -15.98 -14.85
C LYS A 60 3.16 -17.09 -15.61
N PRO A 61 2.68 -18.35 -15.59
CA PRO A 61 3.20 -19.40 -16.46
C PRO A 61 3.04 -19.04 -17.95
N PRO A 62 3.92 -19.54 -18.85
CA PRO A 62 5.00 -20.48 -18.60
C PRO A 62 6.33 -19.82 -18.16
N VAL A 63 6.40 -18.49 -18.16
CA VAL A 63 7.66 -17.74 -18.00
C VAL A 63 8.06 -17.61 -16.55
N GLY A 64 7.08 -17.37 -15.67
CA GLY A 64 7.30 -17.14 -14.24
C GLY A 64 6.59 -18.15 -13.35
N TYR A 65 7.02 -18.18 -12.10
CA TYR A 65 6.33 -18.86 -11.01
C TYR A 65 6.23 -17.91 -9.81
N PRO A 66 5.03 -17.72 -9.24
CA PRO A 66 4.83 -16.77 -8.15
C PRO A 66 5.45 -17.31 -6.86
N ILE A 67 6.37 -16.55 -6.25
CA ILE A 67 6.83 -16.85 -4.90
C ILE A 67 5.94 -16.18 -3.85
N GLN A 68 6.11 -16.57 -2.59
CA GLN A 68 5.30 -16.04 -1.48
C GLN A 68 5.30 -14.49 -1.46
N ASP A 69 6.45 -13.86 -1.65
CA ASP A 69 6.57 -12.40 -1.63
C ASP A 69 5.83 -11.71 -2.77
N ASP A 70 5.76 -12.33 -3.96
CA ASP A 70 4.95 -11.82 -5.07
C ASP A 70 3.46 -11.81 -4.72
N VAL A 71 2.98 -12.91 -4.11
CA VAL A 71 1.59 -13.03 -3.64
C VAL A 71 1.29 -11.96 -2.60
N TRP A 72 2.19 -11.75 -1.63
CA TRP A 72 2.05 -10.67 -0.65
C TRP A 72 2.05 -9.29 -1.28
N GLY A 73 2.90 -9.06 -2.29
CA GLY A 73 2.96 -7.81 -3.04
C GLY A 73 1.63 -7.48 -3.72
N VAL A 74 1.06 -8.44 -4.47
CA VAL A 74 -0.25 -8.27 -5.10
C VAL A 74 -1.33 -8.02 -4.07
N VAL A 75 -1.41 -8.84 -3.00
CA VAL A 75 -2.39 -8.65 -1.92
C VAL A 75 -2.26 -7.27 -1.27
N ASN A 76 -1.05 -6.76 -1.09
CA ASN A 76 -0.83 -5.43 -0.54
C ASN A 76 -1.38 -4.33 -1.45
N HIS A 77 -1.09 -4.39 -2.75
CA HIS A 77 -1.66 -3.45 -3.72
C HIS A 77 -3.19 -3.50 -3.77
N LEU A 78 -3.78 -4.70 -3.72
CA LEU A 78 -5.24 -4.86 -3.66
C LEU A 78 -5.85 -4.25 -2.40
N LYS A 79 -5.21 -4.37 -1.23
CA LYS A 79 -5.66 -3.70 -0.01
C LYS A 79 -5.72 -2.17 -0.18
N HIS A 80 -4.73 -1.59 -0.86
CA HIS A 80 -4.75 -0.17 -1.18
C HIS A 80 -5.86 0.17 -2.18
N MET A 81 -6.08 -0.64 -3.22
CA MET A 81 -7.18 -0.44 -4.16
C MET A 81 -8.56 -0.46 -3.48
N VAL A 82 -8.81 -1.44 -2.60
CA VAL A 82 -10.05 -1.52 -1.80
C VAL A 82 -10.25 -0.26 -0.96
N THR A 83 -9.16 0.31 -0.45
CA THR A 83 -9.22 1.57 0.31
C THR A 83 -9.76 2.72 -0.54
N PHE A 84 -9.31 2.87 -1.79
CA PHE A 84 -9.83 3.91 -2.69
C PHE A 84 -11.29 3.64 -3.09
N LEU A 85 -11.67 2.39 -3.32
CA LEU A 85 -13.07 2.01 -3.61
C LEU A 85 -14.01 2.36 -2.45
N VAL A 86 -13.61 2.06 -1.21
CA VAL A 86 -14.37 2.41 0.00
C VAL A 86 -14.43 3.93 0.19
N TRP A 87 -13.32 4.64 -0.07
CA TRP A 87 -13.30 6.10 -0.01
C TRP A 87 -14.27 6.73 -1.02
N GLU A 88 -14.26 6.24 -2.26
CA GLU A 88 -15.14 6.70 -3.33
C GLU A 88 -16.61 6.44 -3.01
N HIS A 89 -16.93 5.25 -2.49
CA HIS A 89 -18.27 4.93 -2.02
C HIS A 89 -18.76 5.88 -0.92
N ASN A 90 -17.90 6.18 0.06
CA ASN A 90 -18.23 7.07 1.17
C ASN A 90 -18.42 8.54 0.77
N LYS A 91 -17.86 8.95 -0.37
CA LYS A 91 -18.03 10.30 -0.92
C LYS A 91 -19.41 10.54 -1.55
N GLN A 92 -20.22 9.49 -1.74
CA GLN A 92 -21.56 9.55 -2.37
C GLN A 92 -21.57 10.37 -3.68
N GLN A 93 -20.53 10.20 -4.49
CA GLN A 93 -20.45 10.86 -5.79
C GLN A 93 -21.44 10.22 -6.77
N SER A 94 -21.88 11.00 -7.76
CA SER A 94 -22.72 10.51 -8.86
C SER A 94 -21.97 9.58 -9.83
N HIS A 95 -20.63 9.53 -9.72
CA HIS A 95 -19.74 8.78 -10.60
C HIS A 95 -18.71 8.04 -9.75
N PHE A 96 -18.31 6.84 -10.19
CA PHE A 96 -17.43 5.96 -9.43
C PHE A 96 -16.23 5.54 -10.28
N PRO A 97 -15.29 6.45 -10.60
CA PRO A 97 -14.22 6.17 -11.55
C PRO A 97 -13.33 4.98 -11.18
N CYS A 98 -13.07 4.72 -9.89
CA CYS A 98 -12.31 3.55 -9.45
C CYS A 98 -13.09 2.26 -9.70
N LEU A 99 -14.39 2.24 -9.35
CA LEU A 99 -15.26 1.09 -9.60
C LEU A 99 -15.44 0.83 -11.10
N GLU A 100 -15.68 1.87 -11.88
CA GLU A 100 -15.84 1.78 -13.33
C GLU A 100 -14.58 1.23 -13.99
N HIS A 101 -13.40 1.70 -13.59
CA HIS A 101 -12.13 1.14 -14.09
C HIS A 101 -11.97 -0.33 -13.71
N LEU A 102 -12.35 -0.71 -12.47
CA LEU A 102 -12.30 -2.10 -12.03
C LEU A 102 -13.15 -3.02 -12.91
N LEU A 103 -14.34 -2.55 -13.28
CA LEU A 103 -15.29 -3.29 -14.12
C LEU A 103 -14.88 -3.30 -15.59
N SER A 104 -14.47 -2.15 -16.15
CA SER A 104 -14.13 -2.04 -17.57
C SER A 104 -12.92 -2.90 -17.95
N GLU A 105 -11.95 -2.99 -17.06
CA GLU A 105 -10.72 -3.75 -17.27
C GLU A 105 -10.84 -5.22 -16.79
N ASN A 106 -11.98 -5.63 -16.24
CA ASN A 106 -12.22 -6.98 -15.70
C ASN A 106 -11.13 -7.45 -14.74
N LEU A 107 -10.75 -6.58 -13.78
CA LEU A 107 -9.58 -6.84 -12.91
C LEU A 107 -9.74 -8.11 -12.09
N LEU A 108 -10.98 -8.42 -11.69
CA LEU A 108 -11.32 -9.62 -10.93
C LEU A 108 -11.08 -10.90 -11.74
N ASP A 109 -11.34 -10.90 -13.05
CA ASP A 109 -11.07 -12.06 -13.91
C ASP A 109 -9.57 -12.31 -14.05
N THR A 110 -8.80 -11.22 -14.21
CA THR A 110 -7.34 -11.28 -14.25
C THR A 110 -6.76 -11.83 -12.94
N LEU A 111 -7.24 -11.33 -11.80
CA LEU A 111 -6.83 -11.81 -10.48
C LEU A 111 -7.22 -13.26 -10.25
N PHE A 112 -8.44 -13.64 -10.62
CA PHE A 112 -8.93 -15.00 -10.48
C PHE A 112 -8.06 -15.97 -11.29
N THR A 113 -7.84 -15.67 -12.57
CA THR A 113 -7.01 -16.47 -13.46
C THR A 113 -5.58 -16.63 -12.91
N TRP A 114 -4.98 -15.56 -12.42
CA TRP A 114 -3.65 -15.64 -11.80
C TRP A 114 -3.69 -16.46 -10.51
N SER A 115 -4.72 -16.31 -9.68
CA SER A 115 -4.85 -16.99 -8.40
C SER A 115 -4.87 -18.51 -8.53
N MET A 116 -5.44 -19.04 -9.62
CA MET A 116 -5.46 -20.47 -9.96
C MET A 116 -4.05 -21.07 -10.12
N HIS A 117 -3.05 -20.23 -10.38
CA HIS A 117 -1.65 -20.63 -10.55
C HIS A 117 -0.76 -20.18 -9.39
N THR A 118 -1.34 -19.76 -8.27
CA THR A 118 -0.61 -19.23 -7.10
C THR A 118 -1.03 -19.92 -5.81
N GLY A 119 -0.13 -19.97 -4.83
CA GLY A 119 -0.46 -20.35 -3.45
C GLY A 119 -0.95 -21.79 -3.30
N ARG A 120 -2.01 -22.00 -2.50
CA ARG A 120 -2.56 -23.33 -2.17
C ARG A 120 -3.31 -24.01 -3.32
N TYR A 121 -3.64 -23.28 -4.38
CA TYR A 121 -4.44 -23.79 -5.50
C TYR A 121 -3.60 -24.55 -6.53
N LEU A 122 -2.26 -24.51 -6.42
CA LEU A 122 -1.35 -25.37 -7.18
C LEU A 122 -1.38 -26.85 -6.74
N GLN A 123 -2.04 -27.17 -5.62
CA GLN A 123 -2.09 -28.53 -5.05
C GLN A 123 -3.44 -29.24 -5.26
N LEU A 124 -4.37 -28.67 -6.03
CA LEU A 124 -5.62 -29.32 -6.48
C LEU A 124 -5.47 -29.80 -7.92
#